data_AF-A0A0V0UUL9-F1
#
_entry.id   AF-A0A0V0UUL9-F1
#
_cell.length_a   1.000
_cell.length_b   1.000
_cell.length_c   1.000
_cell.angle_alpha   90.00
_cell.angle_beta   90.00
_cell.angle_gamma   90.00
#
_symmetry.space_group_name_H-M   'P 1'
#
loop_
_entity.id
_entity.type
_entity.pdbx_description
1 polymer ?
#
loop_
_entity_poly.entity_id
_entity_poly.type
_entity_poly.pdbx_seq_one_letter_code
_entity_poly.pdbx_strand_id
1 'polypeptide(L)'
;MRTKALLLAWALCPLCIAIAEPTAIIGCNFGDHEECDELCKRANWLYGHCRHLDQSSLKCQCYPYKWPQDGAVCTRELHDACDEKCIAGGEPAGGYCYPHTNGQNDPSLPRCSCFHRTKDSS
;
A
#
# COMPACT_ATOMS: atom_id res chain seq x y z
N MET A 1 -75.73 13.10 -7.51
CA MET A 1 -75.39 13.74 -8.80
C MET A 1 -74.01 13.29 -9.22
N ARG A 2 -73.87 12.90 -10.49
CA ARG A 2 -72.67 12.33 -11.11
C ARG A 2 -71.70 13.44 -11.53
N THR A 3 -70.41 13.23 -11.31
CA THR A 3 -69.38 13.45 -12.37
C THR A 3 -68.11 12.67 -12.03
N LYS A 4 -67.79 11.70 -12.88
CA LYS A 4 -66.47 11.07 -13.04
C LYS A 4 -65.62 11.96 -13.96
N ALA A 5 -64.29 11.80 -13.87
CA ALA A 5 -63.21 12.16 -14.81
C ALA A 5 -62.17 13.07 -14.14
N LEU A 6 -60.86 12.91 -14.30
CA LEU A 6 -60.08 12.08 -15.21
C LEU A 6 -58.69 11.90 -14.56
N LEU A 7 -58.16 10.67 -14.59
CA LEU A 7 -56.76 10.38 -14.31
C LEU A 7 -55.89 11.11 -15.34
N LEU A 8 -54.97 11.96 -14.89
CA LEU A 8 -53.80 12.35 -15.65
C LEU A 8 -52.57 12.08 -14.79
N ALA A 9 -52.11 10.84 -14.89
CA ALA A 9 -50.77 10.44 -14.51
C ALA A 9 -49.78 11.30 -15.30
N TRP A 10 -49.17 12.28 -14.63
CA TRP A 10 -47.93 12.87 -15.12
C TRP A 10 -46.79 11.99 -14.67
N ALA A 11 -46.58 10.93 -15.43
CA ALA A 11 -45.29 10.26 -15.52
C ALA A 11 -44.31 11.23 -16.20
N LEU A 12 -43.82 12.21 -15.45
CA LEU A 12 -42.59 12.90 -15.82
C LEU A 12 -41.46 11.92 -15.49
N CYS A 13 -41.04 11.23 -16.55
CA CYS A 13 -39.89 10.35 -16.59
C CYS A 13 -38.77 10.98 -15.74
N PRO A 14 -38.35 10.33 -14.63
CA PRO A 14 -37.18 10.76 -13.90
C PRO A 14 -36.04 10.59 -14.88
N LEU A 15 -35.58 11.70 -15.46
CA LEU A 15 -34.42 11.69 -16.32
C LEU A 15 -33.30 11.13 -15.44
N CYS A 16 -33.01 9.85 -15.67
CA CYS A 16 -32.05 9.06 -14.94
C CYS A 16 -30.76 9.86 -14.89
N ILE A 17 -30.49 10.50 -13.76
CA ILE A 17 -29.14 10.84 -13.39
C ILE A 17 -28.51 9.47 -13.18
N ALA A 18 -27.95 8.93 -14.26
CA ALA A 18 -26.99 7.85 -14.16
C ALA A 18 -25.85 8.44 -13.35
N ILE A 19 -25.94 8.27 -12.03
CA ILE A 19 -24.78 8.40 -11.16
C ILE A 19 -23.87 7.32 -11.73
N ALA A 20 -22.85 7.72 -12.48
CA ALA A 20 -21.80 6.80 -12.84
C ALA A 20 -21.27 6.29 -11.51
N GLU A 21 -21.64 5.07 -11.13
CA GLU A 21 -21.01 4.39 -10.00
C GLU A 21 -19.51 4.45 -10.31
N PRO A 22 -18.68 4.95 -9.37
CA PRO A 22 -17.26 4.99 -9.60
C PRO A 22 -16.84 3.58 -10.01
N THR A 23 -16.35 3.45 -11.25
CA THR A 23 -15.90 2.16 -11.77
C THR A 23 -14.94 1.60 -10.75
N ALA A 24 -15.29 0.45 -10.15
CA ALA A 24 -14.45 -0.18 -9.14
C ALA A 24 -13.04 -0.31 -9.71
N ILE A 25 -12.05 0.28 -9.03
CA ILE A 25 -10.65 0.11 -9.43
C ILE A 25 -10.31 -1.34 -9.15
N ILE A 26 -10.25 -2.16 -10.20
CA ILE A 26 -9.84 -3.55 -10.13
C ILE A 26 -8.31 -3.57 -10.25
N GLY A 27 -7.62 -3.57 -9.11
CA GLY A 27 -6.15 -3.56 -9.06
C GLY A 27 -5.61 -3.04 -7.73
N CYS A 28 -4.27 -3.04 -7.60
CA CYS A 28 -3.59 -2.42 -6.46
C CYS A 28 -3.60 -0.89 -6.64
N ASN A 29 -4.00 -0.17 -5.62
CA ASN A 29 -3.81 1.27 -5.54
C ASN A 29 -2.40 1.59 -5.02
N PHE A 30 -2.02 2.88 -5.05
CA PHE A 30 -0.71 3.32 -4.59
C PHE A 30 -0.43 2.97 -3.11
N GLY A 31 -1.43 3.13 -2.24
CA GLY A 31 -1.33 2.74 -0.82
C GLY A 31 -1.10 1.24 -0.62
N ASP A 32 -1.71 0.37 -1.43
CA ASP A 32 -1.48 -1.07 -1.38
C ASP A 32 -0.02 -1.42 -1.73
N HIS A 33 0.59 -0.68 -2.66
CA HIS A 33 2.00 -0.85 -3.00
C HIS A 33 2.91 -0.37 -1.86
N GLU A 34 2.62 0.78 -1.25
CA GLU A 34 3.37 1.30 -0.10
C GLU A 34 3.28 0.33 1.09
N GLU A 35 2.09 -0.10 1.47
CA GLU A 35 1.88 -1.03 2.58
C GLU A 35 2.57 -2.38 2.32
N CYS A 36 2.46 -2.91 1.10
CA CYS A 36 3.14 -4.15 0.74
C CYS A 36 4.67 -4.00 0.81
N ASP A 37 5.21 -2.87 0.34
CA ASP A 37 6.65 -2.60 0.43
C ASP A 37 7.13 -2.51 1.89
N GLU A 38 6.36 -1.84 2.75
CA GLU A 38 6.63 -1.73 4.19
C GLU A 38 6.66 -3.11 4.87
N LEU A 39 5.64 -3.93 4.63
CA LEU A 39 5.53 -5.28 5.19
C LEU A 39 6.71 -6.16 4.77
N CYS A 40 7.09 -6.13 3.49
CA CYS A 40 8.22 -6.90 2.98
C CYS A 40 9.55 -6.44 3.59
N LYS A 41 9.79 -5.13 3.68
CA LYS A 41 11.03 -4.57 4.24
C LYS A 41 11.21 -4.89 5.71
N ARG A 42 10.15 -4.82 6.52
CA ARG A 42 10.17 -5.26 7.94
C ARG A 42 10.42 -6.77 8.11
N ALA A 43 10.27 -7.55 7.04
CA ALA A 43 10.49 -8.99 7.01
C ALA A 43 11.80 -9.40 6.30
N ASN A 44 12.79 -8.49 6.20
CA ASN A 44 14.10 -8.72 5.57
C ASN A 44 14.06 -8.97 4.05
N TRP A 45 13.11 -8.35 3.35
CA TRP A 45 13.09 -8.32 1.88
C TRP A 45 13.53 -6.95 1.36
N LEU A 46 14.07 -6.90 0.14
CA LEU A 46 14.57 -5.67 -0.45
C LEU A 46 13.43 -4.68 -0.73
N TYR A 47 12.33 -5.18 -1.27
CA TYR A 47 11.11 -4.42 -1.53
C TYR A 47 9.91 -5.36 -1.69
N GLY A 48 8.72 -4.78 -1.60
CA GLY A 48 7.44 -5.44 -1.87
C GLY A 48 6.69 -4.77 -3.01
N HIS A 49 5.85 -5.53 -3.70
CA HIS A 49 4.94 -4.99 -4.70
C HIS A 49 3.60 -5.70 -4.65
N CYS A 50 2.52 -4.93 -4.47
CA CYS A 50 1.17 -5.47 -4.62
C CYS A 50 0.94 -5.92 -6.07
N ARG A 51 0.31 -7.08 -6.25
CA ARG A 51 -0.10 -7.60 -7.56
C ARG A 51 -1.55 -8.05 -7.53
N HIS A 52 -2.24 -7.80 -8.62
CA HIS A 52 -3.56 -8.33 -8.88
C HIS A 52 -3.41 -9.58 -9.75
N LEU A 53 -3.66 -10.78 -9.18
CA LEU A 53 -3.42 -12.06 -9.87
C LEU A 53 -4.68 -12.62 -10.55
N ASP A 54 -5.86 -12.21 -10.09
CA ASP A 54 -7.17 -12.55 -10.64
C ASP A 54 -8.19 -11.46 -10.22
N GLN A 55 -9.42 -11.52 -10.73
CA GLN A 55 -10.49 -10.53 -10.48
C GLN A 55 -10.89 -10.36 -8.99
N SER A 56 -10.33 -11.14 -8.07
CA SER A 56 -10.73 -11.19 -6.66
C SER A 56 -9.59 -11.09 -5.64
N SER A 57 -8.34 -11.36 -6.02
CA SER A 57 -7.22 -11.45 -5.09
C SER A 57 -6.08 -10.46 -5.38
N LEU A 58 -5.91 -9.52 -4.44
CA LEU A 58 -4.70 -8.72 -4.30
C LEU A 58 -3.70 -9.51 -3.44
N LYS A 59 -2.46 -9.67 -3.93
CA LYS A 59 -1.39 -10.33 -3.18
C LYS A 59 -0.13 -9.47 -3.13
N CYS A 60 0.46 -9.38 -1.95
CA CYS A 60 1.77 -8.77 -1.77
C CYS A 60 2.87 -9.76 -2.20
N GLN A 61 3.75 -9.33 -3.09
CA GLN A 61 4.92 -10.10 -3.52
C GLN A 61 6.20 -9.43 -3.02
N CYS A 62 7.00 -10.16 -2.23
CA CYS A 62 8.30 -9.69 -1.75
C CYS A 62 9.45 -10.16 -2.66
N TYR A 63 10.46 -9.31 -2.81
CA TYR A 63 11.63 -9.57 -3.65
C TYR A 63 12.90 -9.61 -2.81
N PRO A 64 13.70 -10.70 -2.90
CA PRO A 64 14.77 -10.93 -1.94
C PRO A 64 15.94 -9.99 -2.21
N TYR A 65 16.73 -9.76 -1.17
CA TYR A 65 18.09 -9.27 -1.36
C TYR A 65 18.88 -10.24 -2.25
N LYS A 66 19.81 -9.69 -3.04
CA LYS A 66 20.73 -10.46 -3.86
C LYS A 66 22.14 -10.21 -3.36
N TRP A 67 23.00 -11.21 -3.50
CA TRP A 67 24.42 -11.08 -3.20
C TRP A 67 25.00 -9.79 -3.84
N PRO A 68 25.84 -9.00 -3.12
CA PRO A 68 26.42 -9.28 -1.80
C PRO A 68 25.56 -8.84 -0.60
N GLN A 69 24.31 -8.40 -0.83
CA GLN A 69 23.41 -8.01 0.25
C GLN A 69 22.84 -9.24 0.95
N ASP A 70 22.98 -9.29 2.27
CA ASP A 70 22.40 -10.32 3.14
C ASP A 70 21.40 -9.69 4.10
N GLY A 71 20.11 -9.98 3.92
CA GLY A 71 19.05 -9.48 4.80
C GLY A 71 19.15 -9.98 6.23
N ALA A 72 19.87 -11.09 6.50
CA ALA A 72 20.02 -11.65 7.84
C ALA A 72 20.79 -10.75 8.80
N VAL A 73 21.54 -9.76 8.31
CA VAL A 73 22.22 -8.77 9.15
C VAL A 73 21.26 -7.85 9.89
N CYS A 74 20.00 -7.79 9.46
CA CYS A 74 18.94 -7.06 10.12
C CYS A 74 18.12 -8.01 11.01
N THR A 75 18.43 -8.00 12.30
CA THR A 75 17.66 -8.75 13.29
C THR A 75 16.32 -8.06 13.60
N ARG A 76 15.42 -8.75 14.30
CA ARG A 76 14.15 -8.16 14.72
C ARG A 76 14.36 -6.93 15.61
N GLU A 77 15.30 -7.02 16.54
CA GLU A 77 15.64 -5.94 17.47
C GLU A 77 16.18 -4.71 16.72
N LEU A 78 16.93 -4.90 15.62
CA LEU A 78 17.39 -3.79 14.78
C LEU A 78 16.24 -3.13 14.02
N HIS A 79 15.27 -3.90 13.53
CA HIS A 79 14.05 -3.32 12.94
C HIS A 79 13.29 -2.49 13.95
N ASP A 80 13.06 -3.02 15.14
CA ASP A 80 12.31 -2.33 16.20
C ASP A 80 13.05 -1.04 16.62
N ALA A 81 14.38 -1.07 16.76
CA ALA A 81 15.18 0.12 17.05
C ALA A 81 15.15 1.17 15.93
N CYS A 82 15.17 0.75 14.66
CA CYS A 82 15.02 1.67 13.52
C CYS A 82 13.61 2.27 13.47
N ASP A 83 12.58 1.48 13.78
CA ASP A 83 11.19 1.91 13.83
C ASP A 83 10.98 2.99 14.88
N GLU A 84 11.38 2.72 16.13
CA GLU A 84 11.31 3.68 17.23
C GLU A 84 12.06 4.98 16.93
N LYS A 85 13.25 4.87 16.33
CA LYS A 85 14.06 6.04 15.95
C LYS A 85 13.35 6.92 14.91
N CYS A 86 12.70 6.32 13.92
CA CYS A 86 11.97 7.06 12.88
C CYS A 86 10.70 7.71 13.44
N ILE A 87 9.95 7.00 14.29
CA ILE A 87 8.77 7.55 14.98
C ILE A 87 9.19 8.75 15.84
N ALA A 88 10.25 8.61 16.64
CA ALA A 88 10.79 9.70 17.46
C ALA A 88 11.30 10.89 16.62
N GLY A 89 11.71 10.63 15.37
CA GLY A 89 12.13 11.63 14.39
C GLY A 89 10.99 12.32 13.64
N GLY A 90 9.74 11.92 13.87
CA GLY A 90 8.54 12.52 13.24
C GLY A 90 8.04 11.79 12.00
N GLU A 91 8.55 10.60 11.69
CA GLU A 91 8.06 9.75 10.60
C GLU A 91 7.05 8.73 11.16
N PRO A 92 5.73 8.97 11.05
CA PRO A 92 4.72 8.17 11.76
C PRO A 92 4.56 6.75 11.22
N ALA A 93 4.98 6.50 9.97
CA ALA A 93 5.03 5.16 9.39
C ALA A 93 6.20 4.32 9.93
N GLY A 94 7.07 4.93 10.74
CA GLY A 94 8.21 4.27 11.36
C GLY A 94 9.33 3.97 10.37
N GLY A 95 10.04 2.87 10.61
CA GLY A 95 11.29 2.59 9.93
C GLY A 95 11.65 1.12 9.88
N TYR A 96 12.75 0.82 9.21
CA TYR A 96 13.23 -0.53 8.98
C TYR A 96 14.75 -0.58 8.91
N CYS A 97 15.30 -1.74 9.26
CA CYS A 97 16.69 -2.06 9.01
C CYS A 97 16.87 -2.57 7.57
N TYR A 98 17.97 -2.20 6.92
CA TYR A 98 18.37 -2.76 5.63
C TYR A 98 19.88 -3.04 5.57
N PRO A 99 20.33 -4.07 4.82
CA PRO A 99 21.73 -4.32 4.54
C PRO A 99 22.29 -3.25 3.59
N HIS A 100 23.40 -2.63 3.99
CA HIS A 100 24.15 -1.70 3.18
C HIS A 100 25.52 -2.27 2.86
N THR A 101 25.91 -2.24 1.58
CA THR A 101 27.22 -2.69 1.11
C THR A 101 28.12 -1.49 0.86
N ASN A 102 29.31 -1.47 1.48
CA ASN A 102 30.31 -0.43 1.23
C ASN A 102 31.15 -0.67 -0.05
N GLY A 103 30.91 -1.78 -0.77
CA GLY A 103 31.62 -2.18 -1.99
C GLY A 103 31.13 -3.53 -2.54
N GLN A 104 31.61 -3.93 -3.73
CA GLN A 104 31.13 -5.13 -4.44
C GLN A 104 31.40 -6.47 -3.73
N ASN A 105 32.27 -6.51 -2.70
CA ASN A 105 32.66 -7.75 -2.01
C ASN A 105 32.62 -7.67 -0.48
N ASP A 106 32.14 -6.57 0.10
CA ASP A 106 32.18 -6.39 1.56
C ASP A 106 30.93 -6.98 2.23
N PRO A 107 31.06 -7.56 3.44
CA PRO A 107 29.92 -7.98 4.24
C PRO A 107 28.90 -6.85 4.43
N SER A 108 27.62 -7.19 4.36
CA SER A 108 26.54 -6.23 4.59
C SER A 108 26.60 -5.67 6.01
N LEU A 109 26.47 -4.34 6.14
CA LEU A 109 26.29 -3.67 7.43
C LEU A 109 24.84 -3.20 7.58
N PRO A 110 24.21 -3.42 8.74
CA PRO A 110 22.84 -2.95 8.97
C PRO A 110 22.78 -1.42 9.05
N ARG A 111 21.80 -0.80 8.40
CA ARG A 111 21.47 0.63 8.50
C ARG A 111 19.97 0.82 8.66
N CYS A 112 19.56 1.97 9.20
CA CYS A 112 18.15 2.33 9.33
C CYS A 112 17.69 3.26 8.20
N SER A 113 16.45 3.06 7.74
CA SER A 113 15.72 3.98 6.87
C SER A 113 14.29 4.17 7.41
N CYS A 114 13.70 5.34 7.15
CA CYS A 114 12.34 5.66 7.56
C CYS A 114 11.38 5.53 6.37
N PHE A 115 10.16 5.06 6.63
CA PHE A 115 9.11 5.05 5.62
C PHE A 115 8.53 6.45 5.47
N HIS A 116 8.62 7.01 4.27
CA HIS A 116 8.05 8.29 3.94
C HIS A 116 6.73 8.08 3.20
N ARG A 117 5.61 8.18 3.90
CA ARG A 117 4.30 8.23 3.25
C ARG A 117 4.00 9.65 2.80
N THR A 118 3.66 9.82 1.53
CA THR A 118 3.16 11.12 1.04
C THR A 118 1.75 11.34 1.61
N LYS A 119 1.46 12.55 2.11
CA LYS A 119 0.23 12.86 2.85
C LYS A 119 -1.07 12.84 2.03
N ASP A 120 -1.00 12.53 0.73
CA ASP A 120 -2.09 12.78 -0.22
C ASP A 120 -2.87 11.50 -0.64
N SER A 121 -2.71 10.40 0.09
CA SER A 121 -3.30 9.10 -0.27
C SER A 121 -4.55 8.73 0.54
N SER A 122 -5.34 9.71 1.01
CA SER A 122 -6.59 9.49 1.77
C SER A 122 -7.82 10.01 1.04
#